data_AF-A2CDS9-F1
#
_entry.id   AF-A2CDS9-F1
#
_cell.length_a   1.000
_cell.length_b   1.000
_cell.length_c   1.000
_cell.angle_alpha   90.00
_cell.angle_beta   90.00
_cell.angle_gamma   90.00
#
_symmetry.space_group_name_H-M   'P 1'
#
loop_
_entity.id
_entity.type
_entity.pdbx_description
1 polymer ?
#
loop_
_entity_poly.entity_id
_entity_poly.type
_entity_poly.pdbx_seq_one_letter_code
_entity_poly.pdbx_strand_id
1 'polypeptide(L)' 'MLGQNYKQQQEVNRAMALIRTATPGISTYRNEGNFFEPNWKQAFWGPNYEQILSIKLGYNPTNLFRVHHGVGSDT' A
#
# COMPACT_ATOMS: atom_id res chain seq x y z
N MET A 1 24.92 -0.31 2.86
CA MET A 1 23.69 -0.34 2.04
C MET A 1 22.44 -0.70 2.85
N LEU A 2 22.40 -1.78 3.64
CA LEU A 2 21.22 -2.11 4.47
C LEU A 2 20.82 -1.01 5.48
N GLY A 3 21.78 -0.40 6.18
CA GLY A 3 21.51 0.59 7.21
C GLY A 3 20.90 1.92 6.72
N GLN A 4 21.05 2.29 5.44
CA GLN A 4 20.42 3.50 4.90
C GLN A 4 18.95 3.27 4.56
N ASN A 5 18.59 2.09 4.03
CA ASN A 5 17.21 1.73 3.72
C ASN A 5 16.33 1.70 4.98
N TYR A 6 16.87 1.18 6.09
CA TYR A 6 16.16 1.17 7.38
C TYR A 6 15.91 2.59 7.93
N LYS A 7 16.88 3.50 7.80
CA LYS A 7 16.70 4.90 8.22
C LYS A 7 15.61 5.59 7.41
N GLN A 8 15.64 5.43 6.09
CA GLN A 8 14.64 6.01 5.19
C GLN A 8 13.23 5.50 5.50
N GLN A 9 13.06 4.19 5.74
CA GLN A 9 11.79 3.63 6.15
C GLN A 9 11.29 4.22 7.47
N GLN A 10 12.17 4.36 8.47
CA GLN A 10 11.80 4.95 9.77
C GLN A 10 11.36 6.41 9.64
N GLU A 11 12.06 7.21 8.83
CA GLU A 11 11.73 8.62 8.60
C GLU A 11 10.38 8.78 7.91
N VAL A 12 10.14 8.02 6.84
CA VAL A 12 8.85 8.03 6.14
C VAL A 12 7.71 7.59 7.08
N ASN A 13 7.91 6.52 7.84
CA ASN A 13 6.90 6.04 8.79
C ASN A 13 6.61 7.06 9.89
N ARG A 14 7.64 7.77 10.40
CA ARG A 14 7.45 8.84 11.40
C ARG A 14 6.65 10.01 10.84
N ALA A 15 6.98 10.46 9.63
CA ALA A 15 6.23 11.53 8.98
C ALA A 15 4.76 11.15 8.76
N MET A 16 4.51 9.93 8.28
CA MET A 16 3.15 9.45 8.00
C MET A 16 2.35 9.15 9.27
N ALA A 17 3.00 8.81 10.38
CA ALA A 17 2.33 8.61 11.68
C ALA A 17 1.67 9.91 12.17
N LEU A 18 2.29 11.07 11.96
CA LEU A 18 1.70 12.36 12.31
C LEU A 18 0.39 12.60 11.54
N ILE A 19 0.41 12.35 10.22
CA ILE A 19 -0.76 12.51 9.36
C ILE A 19 -1.88 11.56 9.80
N ARG A 20 -1.58 10.27 10.00
CA ARG A 20 -2.56 9.26 10.44
C ARG A 20 -3.19 9.61 11.78
N THR A 21 -2.39 10.12 12.71
CA THR A 21 -2.88 10.52 14.04
C THR A 21 -3.83 11.71 13.94
N ALA A 22 -3.53 12.68 13.06
CA ALA A 22 -4.40 13.83 12.80
C ALA A 22 -5.66 13.49 11.98
N THR A 23 -5.66 12.36 11.25
CA THR A 23 -6.71 11.98 10.30
C THR A 23 -7.13 10.51 10.46
N PRO A 24 -7.71 10.12 11.61
CA PRO A 24 -8.09 8.72 11.83
C PRO A 24 -9.14 8.26 10.81
N GLY A 25 -8.91 7.09 10.22
CA GLY A 25 -9.87 6.44 9.31
C GLY A 25 -9.85 6.93 7.85
N ILE A 26 -8.98 7.89 7.47
CA ILE A 26 -8.91 8.34 6.08
C ILE A 26 -8.08 7.40 5.20
N SER A 27 -8.35 7.45 3.90
CA SER A 27 -7.56 6.78 2.87
C SER A 27 -6.35 7.61 2.44
N THR A 28 -5.45 6.99 1.68
CA THR A 28 -4.27 7.63 1.09
C THR A 28 -4.34 7.52 -0.42
N TYR A 29 -3.98 8.60 -1.12
CA TYR A 29 -3.78 8.56 -2.56
C TYR A 29 -2.54 7.72 -2.88
N ARG A 30 -2.73 6.53 -3.47
CA ARG A 30 -1.68 5.53 -3.67
C ARG A 30 -0.44 6.05 -4.38
N ASN A 31 -0.61 6.89 -5.41
CA ASN A 31 0.50 7.35 -6.24
C ASN A 31 1.50 8.24 -5.49
N GLU A 32 1.12 8.75 -4.32
CA GLU A 32 1.93 9.62 -3.45
C GLU A 32 2.00 9.06 -2.01
N GLY A 33 1.64 7.78 -1.83
CA GLY A 33 1.51 7.16 -0.53
C GLY A 33 2.83 6.70 0.08
N ASN A 34 2.77 6.32 1.36
CA ASN A 34 3.89 5.67 2.05
C ASN A 34 4.29 4.38 1.31
N PHE A 35 5.50 4.35 0.75
CA PHE A 35 6.04 3.15 0.11
C PHE A 35 6.06 1.96 1.07
N PHE A 36 6.29 2.19 2.37
CA PHE A 36 6.38 1.16 3.40
C PHE A 36 5.06 0.92 4.15
N GLU A 37 3.93 1.31 3.57
CA GLU A 37 2.63 1.23 4.24
C GLU A 37 2.26 -0.19 4.69
N PRO A 38 2.18 -0.48 6.00
CA PRO A 38 1.87 -1.82 6.47
C PRO A 38 0.41 -2.23 6.19
N ASN A 39 -0.52 -1.28 6.16
CA ASN A 39 -1.94 -1.53 5.91
C ASN A 39 -2.37 -1.05 4.52
N TRP A 40 -1.55 -1.30 3.51
CA TRP A 40 -1.67 -0.69 2.18
C TRP A 40 -2.96 -1.07 1.45
N LYS A 41 -3.50 -2.27 1.70
CA LYS A 41 -4.80 -2.69 1.14
C LYS A 41 -5.91 -1.73 1.54
N GLN A 42 -6.05 -1.50 2.85
CA GLN A 42 -7.05 -0.59 3.39
C GLN A 42 -6.74 0.86 3.05
N ALA A 43 -5.47 1.27 3.16
CA ALA A 43 -5.07 2.66 2.94
C ALA A 43 -5.26 3.11 1.49
N PHE A 44 -4.95 2.25 0.51
CA PHE A 44 -4.96 2.63 -0.91
C PHE A 44 -6.23 2.20 -1.66
N TRP A 45 -6.83 1.08 -1.27
CA TRP A 45 -7.95 0.48 -2.01
C TRP A 45 -9.22 0.40 -1.16
N GLY A 46 -9.07 0.33 0.16
CA GLY A 46 -10.18 0.33 1.12
C GLY A 46 -11.19 -0.77 0.82
N PRO A 47 -12.51 -0.49 0.93
CA PRO A 47 -13.55 -1.50 0.73
C PRO A 47 -13.61 -2.05 -0.71
N ASN A 48 -12.97 -1.40 -1.67
CA ASN A 48 -12.96 -1.85 -3.07
C ASN A 48 -11.93 -2.95 -3.35
N TYR A 49 -11.04 -3.27 -2.40
CA TYR A 49 -9.91 -4.18 -2.63
C TYR A 49 -10.37 -5.53 -3.19
N GLU A 50 -11.35 -6.17 -2.56
CA GLU A 50 -11.81 -7.51 -2.94
C GLU A 50 -12.48 -7.52 -4.33
N GLN A 51 -13.26 -6.49 -4.65
CA GLN A 51 -13.89 -6.37 -5.96
C GLN A 51 -12.84 -6.19 -7.07
N ILE A 52 -11.85 -5.32 -6.85
CA ILE A 52 -10.78 -5.09 -7.83
C ILE A 52 -9.88 -6.32 -7.94
N LEU A 53 -9.65 -7.06 -6.86
CA LEU A 53 -8.90 -8.31 -6.87
C LEU A 53 -9.59 -9.36 -7.74
N SER A 54 -10.90 -9.53 -7.58
CA SER A 54 -11.70 -10.43 -8.41
C SER A 54 -11.59 -10.07 -9.90
N ILE A 55 -11.73 -8.77 -10.23
CA ILE A 55 -11.57 -8.29 -11.62
C ILE A 55 -10.17 -8.58 -12.14
N LYS A 56 -9.12 -8.24 -11.36
CA LYS A 56 -7.73 -8.47 -11.75
C LYS A 56 -7.47 -9.94 -12.06
N LEU A 57 -7.93 -10.86 -11.19
CA LEU A 57 -7.75 -12.30 -11.38
C LEU A 57 -8.54 -12.83 -12.59
N GLY A 58 -9.65 -12.20 -12.96
CA GLY A 58 -10.36 -12.51 -14.20
C GLY A 58 -9.56 -12.20 -15.47
N TYR A 59 -8.80 -11.11 -15.47
CA TYR A 59 -7.97 -10.70 -16.63
C TYR A 59 -6.52 -11.22 -16.58
N ASN A 60 -5.99 -11.50 -15.39
CA ASN A 60 -4.62 -11.94 -15.17
C ASN A 60 -4.59 -13.11 -14.16
N PRO A 61 -5.07 -14.31 -14.55
CA PRO A 61 -5.26 -15.43 -13.61
C PRO A 61 -3.97 -15.96 -12.99
N THR A 62 -2.84 -15.86 -13.71
CA THR A 62 -1.52 -16.26 -13.20
C THR A 62 -0.87 -15.19 -12.33
N ASN A 63 -1.54 -14.05 -12.15
CA ASN A 63 -1.05 -12.90 -11.40
C ASN A 63 0.35 -12.43 -11.87
N LEU A 64 0.62 -12.46 -13.19
CA LEU A 64 1.93 -12.10 -13.76
C LEU A 64 2.26 -10.62 -13.53
N PHE A 65 1.30 -9.72 -13.77
CA PHE A 65 1.47 -8.28 -13.55
C PHE A 65 1.38 -7.94 -12.05
N ARG A 66 2.55 -7.83 -11.41
CA ARG A 66 2.70 -7.47 -9.99
C ARG A 66 3.49 -6.18 -9.85
N VAL A 67 3.05 -5.34 -8.93
CA VAL A 67 3.73 -4.11 -8.52
C VAL A 67 3.65 -4.00 -7.00
N HIS A 68 4.59 -3.28 -6.40
CA HIS A 68 4.60 -3.05 -4.96
C HIS A 68 3.26 -2.44 -4.48
N HIS A 69 2.66 -3.05 -3.47
CA HIS A 69 1.34 -2.67 -2.91
C HIS A 69 0.23 -2.51 -3.98
N GLY A 70 0.34 -3.23 -5.10
CA GLY A 70 -0.72 -3.38 -6.09
C GLY A 70 -1.74 -4.41 -5.64
N VAL A 71 -2.97 -4.33 -6.17
CA VAL A 71 -4.00 -5.34 -5.87
C VAL A 71 -3.48 -6.75 -6.20
N GLY A 72 -3.58 -7.68 -5.25
CA GLY A 72 -3.06 -9.05 -5.38
C GLY A 72 -1.53 -9.16 -5.37
N SER A 73 -0.79 -8.16 -4.89
CA SER A 73 0.67 -8.26 -4.80
C SER A 73 1.16 -9.16 -3.66
N ASP A 74 0.28 -9.57 -2.75
CA ASP A 74 0.55 -10.45 -1.60
C ASP A 74 0.11 -11.90 -1.81
N THR A 75 -0.57 -12.19 -2.90
CA THR A 75 -1.02 -13.54 -3.30
C THR A 75 -0.01 -14.27 -4.17
#